data_AF-K0JWR5-F1
#
_entry.id   AF-K0JWR5-F1
#
_cell.length_a   1.000
_cell.length_b   1.000
_cell.length_c   1.000
_cell.angle_alpha   90.00
_cell.angle_beta   90.00
_cell.angle_gamma   90.00
#
_symmetry.space_group_name_H-M   'P 1'
#
loop_
_entity.id
_entity.type
_entity.pdbx_description
1 polymer ?
#
loop_
_entity_poly.entity_id
_entity_poly.type
_entity_poly.pdbx_seq_one_letter_code
_entity_poly.pdbx_strand_id
1 'polypeptide(L)'
;MWRSRHPSPGGMRFQRESPNLGSDCRRPVRAQFDKPGGHPVLDHFFGPVPQTRQAPPIATIRRGEPTVTATATSILSRKLQHMFRLLDNDQDGYVTAQDISARADALAAPFGAHPEKAQALKDSMHHIWDTYLQQVDEDGDGRLTAADYERGIRAAIDGDNAGFVDSLHRSAAAWYALFEADRDGHLNFDEYATLARGMGGAAAEGREQAFRRLDHDADGSLRAEEVRKAVVEFWTGEDPDANGNWLYGPL
;
A
#
# COMPACT_ATOMS: atom_id res chain seq x y z
N MET A 1 66.44 -20.74 9.58
CA MET A 1 67.52 -20.09 8.81
C MET A 1 66.90 -19.03 7.91
N TRP A 2 67.30 -17.76 8.09
CA TRP A 2 67.60 -16.72 7.07
C TRP A 2 66.75 -16.70 5.77
N ARG A 3 66.20 -15.60 5.26
CA ARG A 3 66.36 -14.16 5.51
C ARG A 3 65.24 -13.36 4.78
N SER A 4 65.02 -12.16 5.30
CA SER A 4 64.17 -11.04 4.87
C SER A 4 64.37 -10.52 3.44
N ARG A 5 63.37 -9.78 2.92
CA ARG A 5 63.49 -8.44 2.28
C ARG A 5 62.11 -7.81 1.94
N HIS A 6 61.73 -6.78 2.68
CA HIS A 6 61.05 -5.55 2.18
C HIS A 6 62.17 -4.48 2.01
N PRO A 7 62.03 -3.31 1.32
CA PRO A 7 60.88 -2.39 1.18
C PRO A 7 60.72 -1.85 -0.28
N SER A 8 59.85 -0.91 -0.69
CA SER A 8 59.48 0.41 -0.17
C SER A 8 58.29 1.01 -0.97
N PRO A 9 57.70 2.14 -0.50
CA PRO A 9 56.40 2.66 -0.91
C PRO A 9 56.48 3.80 -1.94
N GLY A 10 55.50 3.86 -2.84
CA GLY A 10 55.30 5.01 -3.74
C GLY A 10 54.21 5.93 -3.19
N GLY A 11 54.60 7.08 -2.67
CA GLY A 11 53.69 8.18 -2.36
C GLY A 11 53.38 9.00 -3.62
N MET A 12 52.20 9.61 -3.67
CA MET A 12 52.02 10.84 -4.44
C MET A 12 50.96 11.75 -3.80
N ARG A 13 51.23 13.04 -4.01
CA ARG A 13 50.79 14.21 -3.25
C ARG A 13 49.33 14.59 -3.49
N PHE A 14 48.81 15.30 -2.49
CA PHE A 14 47.75 16.30 -2.58
C PHE A 14 47.94 17.27 -3.76
N GLN A 15 46.85 17.50 -4.51
CA GLN A 15 46.57 18.79 -5.13
C GLN A 15 45.14 19.20 -4.76
N ARG A 16 45.03 20.34 -4.08
CA ARG A 16 43.79 21.10 -3.94
C ARG A 16 43.60 21.88 -5.23
N GLU A 17 42.46 21.71 -5.88
CA GLU A 17 41.92 22.71 -6.80
C GLU A 17 40.44 22.90 -6.48
N SER A 18 40.12 24.06 -5.90
CA SER A 18 38.82 24.69 -6.04
C SER A 18 38.97 25.77 -7.10
N PRO A 19 37.97 25.91 -7.99
CA PRO A 19 37.47 27.26 -8.18
C PRO A 19 35.93 27.34 -8.30
N ASN A 20 35.43 28.34 -7.59
CA ASN A 20 34.32 29.24 -7.90
C ASN A 20 32.94 28.73 -8.36
N LEU A 21 32.00 29.02 -7.46
CA LEU A 21 30.66 29.57 -7.70
C LEU A 21 30.42 30.15 -9.10
N GLY A 22 29.48 29.54 -9.81
CA GLY A 22 28.75 30.12 -10.94
C GLY A 22 27.28 29.74 -10.80
N SER A 23 26.45 30.74 -10.51
CA SER A 23 25.00 30.65 -10.44
C SER A 23 24.41 30.13 -11.75
N ASP A 24 23.58 29.09 -11.71
CA ASP A 24 22.50 28.99 -12.69
C ASP A 24 21.27 28.26 -12.12
N CYS A 25 20.12 28.90 -12.30
CA CYS A 25 18.82 28.49 -11.83
C CYS A 25 18.09 27.72 -12.94
N ARG A 26 17.42 26.63 -12.55
CA ARG A 26 16.26 26.00 -13.20
C ARG A 26 16.46 25.39 -14.60
N ARG A 27 16.58 24.05 -14.62
CA ARG A 27 15.94 23.20 -15.64
C ARG A 27 15.34 21.96 -14.97
N PRO A 28 14.06 21.61 -15.21
CA PRO A 28 13.51 20.36 -14.73
C PRO A 28 14.07 19.19 -15.56
N VAL A 29 14.68 18.22 -14.89
CA VAL A 29 15.03 16.93 -15.48
C VAL A 29 13.74 16.15 -15.65
N ARG A 30 13.39 15.87 -16.90
CA ARG A 30 12.26 15.03 -17.28
C ARG A 30 12.66 13.58 -17.02
N ALA A 31 12.19 12.98 -15.92
CA ALA A 31 12.37 11.56 -15.67
C ALA A 31 11.59 10.77 -16.74
N GLN A 32 12.33 10.11 -17.63
CA GLN A 32 11.79 9.07 -18.49
C GLN A 32 11.60 7.83 -17.62
N PHE A 33 10.34 7.51 -17.31
CA PHE A 33 9.98 6.24 -16.70
C PHE A 33 10.10 5.13 -17.75
N ASP A 34 11.13 4.31 -17.63
CA ASP A 34 11.15 2.99 -18.26
C ASP A 34 10.16 2.09 -17.50
N LYS A 35 9.27 1.42 -18.23
CA LYS A 35 8.31 0.48 -17.65
C LYS A 35 9.08 -0.70 -17.03
N PRO A 36 8.90 -1.04 -15.73
CA PRO A 36 9.39 -2.32 -15.24
C PRO A 36 8.59 -3.44 -15.92
N GLY A 37 9.31 -4.41 -16.49
CA GLY A 37 8.75 -5.55 -17.20
C GLY A 37 7.79 -6.36 -16.33
N GLY A 38 6.66 -6.75 -16.90
CA GLY A 38 5.63 -7.54 -16.22
C GLY A 38 6.16 -8.89 -15.74
N HIS A 39 5.88 -9.21 -14.47
CA HIS A 39 6.06 -10.54 -13.92
C HIS A 39 4.89 -11.44 -14.36
N PRO A 40 5.14 -12.61 -15.00
CA PRO A 40 4.13 -13.41 -15.68
C PRO A 40 3.11 -14.14 -14.78
N VAL A 41 3.08 -13.86 -13.48
CA VAL A 41 2.20 -14.55 -12.51
C VAL A 41 0.93 -13.75 -12.20
N LEU A 42 0.90 -12.44 -12.46
CA LEU A 42 -0.17 -11.55 -12.01
C LEU A 42 -1.29 -11.29 -13.06
N ASP A 43 -1.07 -11.66 -14.32
CA ASP A 43 -1.98 -11.33 -15.44
C ASP A 43 -3.22 -12.26 -15.55
N HIS A 44 -3.32 -13.32 -14.74
CA HIS A 44 -4.35 -14.35 -14.96
C HIS A 44 -5.74 -14.02 -14.37
N PHE A 45 -5.85 -13.10 -13.41
CA PHE A 45 -7.10 -12.89 -12.66
C PHE A 45 -7.65 -11.45 -12.72
N PHE A 46 -6.84 -10.48 -13.12
CA PHE A 46 -7.16 -9.05 -13.05
C PHE A 46 -7.03 -8.44 -14.45
N GLY A 47 -8.13 -8.43 -15.20
CA GLY A 47 -8.20 -7.76 -16.50
C GLY A 47 -8.13 -6.22 -16.39
N PRO A 48 -7.98 -5.51 -17.52
CA PRO A 48 -7.81 -4.05 -17.54
C PRO A 48 -9.07 -3.29 -17.07
N VAL A 49 -8.85 -2.21 -16.32
CA VAL A 49 -9.88 -1.36 -15.71
C VAL A 49 -10.64 -0.52 -16.76
N PRO A 50 -11.99 -0.46 -16.75
CA PRO A 50 -12.74 0.44 -17.62
C PRO A 50 -12.75 1.89 -17.09
N GLN A 51 -12.47 2.85 -17.98
CA GLN A 51 -12.42 4.29 -17.67
C GLN A 51 -13.82 4.90 -17.62
N THR A 52 -14.23 5.46 -16.48
CA THR A 52 -15.50 6.20 -16.33
C THR A 52 -15.36 7.68 -16.71
N ARG A 53 -16.41 8.21 -17.39
CA ARG A 53 -16.49 9.57 -17.91
C ARG A 53 -16.73 10.62 -16.81
N GLN A 54 -16.12 11.79 -16.99
CA GLN A 54 -16.21 12.98 -16.12
C GLN A 54 -17.64 13.52 -15.95
N ALA A 55 -17.94 14.01 -14.75
CA ALA A 55 -19.14 14.78 -14.39
C ALA A 55 -18.90 16.31 -14.50
N PRO A 56 -19.94 17.14 -14.72
CA PRO A 56 -19.80 18.57 -14.97
C PRO A 56 -19.57 19.41 -13.69
N PRO A 57 -19.10 20.68 -13.81
CA PRO A 57 -18.73 21.51 -12.66
C PRO A 57 -19.95 22.09 -11.92
N ILE A 58 -19.88 22.10 -10.58
CA ILE A 58 -20.90 22.65 -9.68
C ILE A 58 -20.66 24.15 -9.43
N ALA A 59 -21.75 24.92 -9.43
CA ALA A 59 -21.78 26.38 -9.27
C ALA A 59 -21.48 26.87 -7.83
N THR A 60 -20.84 28.04 -7.75
CA THR A 60 -20.35 28.74 -6.56
C THR A 60 -21.47 29.16 -5.59
N ILE A 61 -21.39 28.73 -4.32
CA ILE A 61 -22.23 29.23 -3.20
C ILE A 61 -21.41 30.15 -2.28
N ARG A 62 -22.05 31.24 -1.83
CA ARG A 62 -21.49 32.36 -1.03
C ARG A 62 -21.07 31.94 0.39
N ARG A 63 -20.00 32.57 0.88
CA ARG A 63 -19.40 32.46 2.23
C ARG A 63 -20.36 32.87 3.35
N GLY A 64 -20.48 32.00 4.36
CA GLY A 64 -20.87 32.30 5.74
C GLY A 64 -19.75 31.89 6.71
N GLU A 65 -19.65 32.58 7.84
CA GLU A 65 -18.55 32.54 8.83
C GLU A 65 -18.39 31.19 9.57
N PRO A 66 -17.19 30.88 10.12
CA PRO A 66 -16.87 29.53 10.58
C PRO A 66 -17.43 29.29 11.98
N THR A 67 -18.47 28.46 12.08
CA THR A 67 -18.74 27.73 13.31
C THR A 67 -17.71 26.59 13.37
N VAL A 68 -16.76 26.65 14.31
CA VAL A 68 -15.87 25.52 14.62
C VAL A 68 -16.72 24.44 15.27
N THR A 69 -17.41 23.69 14.40
CA THR A 69 -18.01 22.41 14.74
C THR A 69 -16.85 21.42 14.70
N ALA A 70 -16.63 20.63 15.76
CA ALA A 70 -15.72 19.50 15.67
C ALA A 70 -16.18 18.63 14.50
N THR A 71 -15.47 18.69 13.38
CA THR A 71 -15.85 17.99 12.16
C THR A 71 -15.82 16.50 12.47
N ALA A 72 -16.94 15.81 12.32
CA ALA A 72 -16.96 14.36 12.45
C ALA A 72 -15.90 13.79 11.49
N THR A 73 -15.01 12.95 12.01
CA THR A 73 -13.97 12.29 11.23
C THR A 73 -14.60 11.53 10.06
N SER A 74 -14.08 11.74 8.85
CA SER A 74 -14.62 11.12 7.62
C SER A 74 -14.56 9.58 7.68
N ILE A 75 -15.35 8.91 6.84
CA ILE A 75 -15.33 7.44 6.77
C ILE A 75 -13.97 6.96 6.26
N LEU A 76 -13.40 7.65 5.27
CA LEU A 76 -12.06 7.35 4.81
C LEU A 76 -11.02 7.51 5.92
N SER A 77 -11.05 8.61 6.69
CA SER A 77 -10.12 8.78 7.83
C SER A 77 -10.21 7.64 8.84
N ARG A 78 -11.43 7.16 9.15
CA ARG A 78 -11.62 6.00 10.05
C ARG A 78 -11.02 4.72 9.48
N LYS A 79 -11.17 4.48 8.17
CA LYS A 79 -10.56 3.34 7.47
C LYS A 79 -9.03 3.40 7.48
N LEU A 80 -8.47 4.58 7.22
CA LEU A 80 -7.02 4.76 7.21
C LEU A 80 -6.42 4.62 8.62
N GLN A 81 -7.10 5.12 9.65
CA GLN A 81 -6.71 4.88 11.05
C GLN A 81 -6.80 3.40 11.42
N HIS A 82 -7.83 2.70 10.97
CA HIS A 82 -7.96 1.26 11.16
C HIS A 82 -6.79 0.51 10.52
N MET A 83 -6.49 0.82 9.26
CA MET A 83 -5.39 0.19 8.55
C MET A 83 -4.02 0.55 9.13
N PHE A 84 -3.81 1.79 9.59
CA PHE A 84 -2.60 2.19 10.28
C PHE A 84 -2.32 1.30 11.49
N ARG A 85 -3.34 1.06 12.34
CA ARG A 85 -3.23 0.16 13.51
C ARG A 85 -2.95 -1.30 13.11
N LEU A 86 -3.36 -1.72 11.92
CA LEU A 86 -3.03 -3.05 11.39
C LEU A 86 -1.62 -3.10 10.81
N LEU A 87 -1.03 -1.98 10.39
CA LEU A 87 0.33 -1.95 9.87
C LEU A 87 1.37 -1.74 10.97
N ASP A 88 1.08 -0.91 11.97
CA ASP A 88 1.91 -0.67 13.17
C ASP A 88 2.01 -1.94 14.02
N ASN A 89 2.95 -2.82 13.63
CA ASN A 89 3.04 -4.19 14.12
C ASN A 89 3.69 -4.26 15.51
N ASP A 90 4.66 -3.39 15.79
CA ASP A 90 5.31 -3.29 17.10
C ASP A 90 4.64 -2.29 18.05
N GLN A 91 3.61 -1.57 17.58
CA GLN A 91 2.79 -0.63 18.34
C GLN A 91 3.61 0.55 18.88
N ASP A 92 4.65 0.96 18.15
CA ASP A 92 5.48 2.10 18.50
C ASP A 92 4.87 3.44 18.08
N GLY A 93 3.73 3.40 17.37
CA GLY A 93 3.00 4.57 16.89
C GLY A 93 3.44 5.06 15.52
N TYR A 94 4.29 4.29 14.82
CA TYR A 94 4.77 4.58 13.48
C TYR A 94 4.53 3.39 12.54
N VAL A 95 4.45 3.67 11.24
CA VAL A 95 4.56 2.65 10.20
C VAL A 95 5.86 2.88 9.45
N THR A 96 6.65 1.83 9.32
CA THR A 96 7.93 1.81 8.60
C THR A 96 7.92 0.78 7.48
N ALA A 97 8.91 0.85 6.58
CA ALA A 97 9.13 -0.20 5.58
C ALA A 97 9.40 -1.59 6.20
N GLN A 98 9.91 -1.62 7.44
CA GLN A 98 10.10 -2.87 8.19
C GLN A 98 8.77 -3.47 8.62
N ASP A 99 7.81 -2.64 9.04
CA ASP A 99 6.46 -3.10 9.40
C ASP A 99 5.72 -3.68 8.20
N ILE A 100 5.83 -3.01 7.04
CA ILE A 100 5.30 -3.53 5.77
C ILE A 100 5.88 -4.92 5.46
N SER A 101 7.20 -5.07 5.61
CA SER A 101 7.89 -6.34 5.39
C SER A 101 7.44 -7.42 6.36
N ALA A 102 7.38 -7.11 7.66
CA ALA A 102 6.97 -8.03 8.71
C ALA A 102 5.53 -8.49 8.49
N ARG A 103 4.66 -7.59 8.04
CA ARG A 103 3.26 -7.90 7.74
C ARG A 103 3.10 -8.81 6.54
N ALA A 104 3.84 -8.55 5.46
CA ALA A 104 3.86 -9.45 4.29
C ALA A 104 4.35 -10.85 4.67
N ASP A 105 5.42 -10.93 5.48
CA ASP A 105 5.96 -12.21 5.95
C ASP A 105 4.95 -12.95 6.86
N ALA A 106 4.24 -12.23 7.74
CA ALA A 106 3.20 -12.80 8.60
C ALA A 106 1.99 -13.33 7.82
N LEU A 107 1.60 -12.65 6.74
CA LEU A 107 0.54 -13.12 5.83
C LEU A 107 0.93 -14.37 5.06
N ALA A 108 2.21 -14.47 4.68
CA ALA A 108 2.74 -15.62 3.97
C ALA A 108 3.05 -16.83 4.87
N ALA A 109 3.30 -16.63 6.16
CA ALA A 109 3.71 -17.68 7.09
C ALA A 109 2.80 -18.93 7.10
N PRO A 110 1.45 -18.82 7.05
CA PRO A 110 0.58 -20.00 7.01
C PRO A 110 0.74 -20.86 5.73
N PHE A 111 1.33 -20.29 4.66
CA PHE A 111 1.44 -20.89 3.33
C PHE A 111 2.88 -21.19 2.94
N GLY A 112 3.74 -21.51 3.93
CA GLY A 112 5.21 -21.64 3.84
C GLY A 112 5.82 -22.57 2.78
N ALA A 113 5.03 -23.05 1.81
CA ALA A 113 5.43 -23.74 0.60
C ALA A 113 5.52 -22.83 -0.66
N HIS A 114 5.15 -21.53 -0.57
CA HIS A 114 5.08 -20.62 -1.74
C HIS A 114 5.95 -19.34 -1.59
N PRO A 115 7.29 -19.45 -1.59
CA PRO A 115 8.19 -18.29 -1.47
C PRO A 115 8.00 -17.27 -2.59
N GLU A 116 7.63 -17.70 -3.81
CA GLU A 116 7.35 -16.83 -4.94
C GLU A 116 6.12 -15.94 -4.72
N LYS A 117 5.05 -16.48 -4.14
CA LYS A 117 3.83 -15.72 -3.84
C LYS A 117 4.04 -14.77 -2.67
N ALA A 118 4.78 -15.22 -1.66
CA ALA A 118 5.18 -14.38 -0.53
C ALA A 118 6.01 -13.17 -1.00
N GLN A 119 6.98 -13.39 -1.88
CA GLN A 119 7.77 -12.31 -2.47
C GLN A 119 6.91 -11.37 -3.31
N ALA A 120 6.01 -11.88 -4.14
CA ALA A 120 5.10 -11.05 -4.94
C ALA A 120 4.20 -10.15 -4.07
N LEU A 121 3.70 -10.66 -2.93
CA LEU A 121 2.96 -9.85 -1.95
C LEU A 121 3.85 -8.75 -1.37
N LYS A 122 5.04 -9.10 -0.92
CA LYS A 122 6.01 -8.15 -0.35
C LYS A 122 6.36 -7.03 -1.34
N ASP A 123 6.69 -7.39 -2.58
CA ASP A 123 7.01 -6.44 -3.65
C ASP A 123 5.83 -5.52 -3.96
N SER A 124 4.60 -6.04 -3.97
CA SER A 124 3.40 -5.23 -4.20
C SER A 124 3.14 -4.20 -3.10
N MET A 125 3.38 -4.56 -1.84
CA MET A 125 3.20 -3.65 -0.70
C MET A 125 4.31 -2.60 -0.65
N HIS A 126 5.56 -2.98 -0.92
CA HIS A 126 6.68 -2.03 -1.06
C HIS A 126 6.48 -1.07 -2.20
N HIS A 127 5.91 -1.51 -3.33
CA HIS A 127 5.59 -0.61 -4.42
C HIS A 127 4.63 0.51 -4.00
N ILE A 128 3.61 0.21 -3.18
CA ILE A 128 2.71 1.24 -2.62
C ILE A 128 3.49 2.17 -1.68
N TRP A 129 4.33 1.60 -0.81
CA TRP A 129 5.15 2.35 0.12
C TRP A 129 6.07 3.34 -0.60
N ASP A 130 6.92 2.87 -1.51
CA ASP A 130 7.91 3.67 -2.23
C ASP A 130 7.26 4.75 -3.10
N THR A 131 6.14 4.42 -3.75
CA THR A 131 5.49 5.33 -4.70
C THR A 131 4.69 6.43 -4.00
N TYR A 132 3.98 6.11 -2.91
CA TYR A 132 2.97 6.99 -2.34
C TYR A 132 3.25 7.43 -0.90
N LEU A 133 3.86 6.58 -0.08
CA LEU A 133 4.01 6.84 1.36
C LEU A 133 5.38 7.42 1.71
N GLN A 134 6.45 7.02 1.04
CA GLN A 134 7.78 7.60 1.27
C GLN A 134 7.83 9.11 0.95
N GLN A 135 6.98 9.59 0.05
CA GLN A 135 6.98 11.00 -0.37
C GLN A 135 6.47 11.96 0.73
N VAL A 136 5.81 11.45 1.76
CA VAL A 136 5.29 12.25 2.89
C VAL A 136 6.15 12.16 4.15
N ASP A 137 7.24 11.38 4.12
CA ASP A 137 8.28 11.33 5.14
C ASP A 137 9.18 12.57 4.99
N GLU A 138 8.75 13.69 5.57
CA GLU A 138 9.38 15.00 5.38
C GLU A 138 10.76 15.13 6.05
N ASP A 139 10.98 14.45 7.18
CA ASP A 139 12.26 14.46 7.88
C ASP A 139 13.19 13.31 7.48
N GLY A 140 12.68 12.33 6.72
CA GLY A 140 13.44 11.25 6.13
C GLY A 140 13.92 10.23 7.14
N ASP A 141 13.23 10.11 8.28
CA ASP A 141 13.57 9.16 9.34
C ASP A 141 13.03 7.74 9.07
N GLY A 142 12.25 7.57 7.99
CA GLY A 142 11.66 6.31 7.57
C GLY A 142 10.42 5.91 8.36
N ARG A 143 9.84 6.82 9.14
CA ARG A 143 8.71 6.58 10.04
C ARG A 143 7.55 7.47 9.67
N LEU A 144 6.37 6.87 9.47
CA LEU A 144 5.15 7.63 9.22
C LEU A 144 4.26 7.61 10.45
N THR A 145 3.87 8.79 10.94
CA THR A 145 2.78 8.90 11.91
C THR A 145 1.44 8.59 11.23
N ALA A 146 0.39 8.39 12.03
CA ALA A 146 -0.97 8.24 11.49
C ALA A 146 -1.41 9.42 10.61
N ALA A 147 -0.96 10.64 10.94
CA ALA A 147 -1.27 11.84 10.16
C ALA A 147 -0.51 11.90 8.82
N ASP A 148 0.74 11.43 8.80
CA ASP A 148 1.54 11.34 7.58
C ASP A 148 0.98 10.27 6.66
N TYR A 149 0.65 9.10 7.22
CA TYR A 149 0.01 8.01 6.50
C TYR A 149 -1.29 8.45 5.83
N GLU A 150 -2.20 9.08 6.58
CA GLU A 150 -3.45 9.60 6.01
C GLU A 150 -3.20 10.65 4.91
N ARG A 151 -2.25 11.57 5.14
CA ARG A 151 -1.88 12.60 4.16
C ARG A 151 -1.33 11.99 2.87
N GLY A 152 -0.46 10.97 2.97
CA GLY A 152 0.12 10.27 1.84
C GLY A 152 -0.93 9.57 0.98
N ILE A 153 -1.85 8.83 1.62
CA ILE A 153 -2.93 8.16 0.90
C ILE A 153 -3.87 9.17 0.22
N ARG A 154 -4.25 10.26 0.89
CA ARG A 154 -5.08 11.31 0.28
C ARG A 154 -4.37 11.99 -0.89
N ALA A 155 -3.07 12.28 -0.77
CA ALA A 155 -2.29 12.83 -1.86
C ALA A 155 -2.21 11.88 -3.06
N ALA A 156 -2.11 10.56 -2.82
CA ALA A 156 -2.16 9.54 -3.87
C ALA A 156 -3.52 9.54 -4.59
N ILE A 157 -4.62 9.60 -3.84
CA ILE A 157 -5.98 9.67 -4.39
C ILE A 157 -6.15 10.93 -5.25
N ASP A 158 -5.68 12.09 -4.78
CA ASP A 158 -5.89 13.36 -5.48
C ASP A 158 -4.93 13.55 -6.66
N GLY A 159 -3.70 13.03 -6.56
CA GLY A 159 -2.63 13.26 -7.54
C GLY A 159 -2.49 12.18 -8.62
N ASP A 160 -2.72 10.90 -8.26
CA ASP A 160 -2.54 9.74 -9.14
C ASP A 160 -3.54 8.62 -8.78
N ASN A 161 -4.83 8.95 -8.79
CA ASN A 161 -5.88 8.00 -8.41
C ASN A 161 -5.79 6.67 -9.17
N ALA A 162 -5.58 6.75 -10.49
CA ALA A 162 -5.56 5.56 -11.34
C ALA A 162 -4.35 4.66 -11.04
N GLY A 163 -3.14 5.23 -10.93
CA GLY A 163 -1.95 4.46 -10.57
C GLY A 163 -2.04 3.89 -9.16
N PHE A 164 -2.64 4.63 -8.23
CA PHE A 164 -2.85 4.19 -6.85
C PHE A 164 -3.81 2.99 -6.81
N VAL A 165 -4.98 3.11 -7.45
CA VAL A 165 -5.96 2.00 -7.57
C VAL A 165 -5.36 0.79 -8.26
N ASP A 166 -4.56 0.98 -9.32
CA ASP A 166 -3.85 -0.14 -9.96
C ASP A 166 -2.86 -0.83 -9.03
N SER A 167 -2.16 -0.06 -8.18
CA SER A 167 -1.25 -0.60 -7.17
C SER A 167 -2.00 -1.38 -6.09
N LEU A 168 -3.15 -0.87 -5.64
CA LEU A 168 -4.04 -1.57 -4.71
C LEU A 168 -4.56 -2.87 -5.31
N HIS A 169 -4.95 -2.89 -6.59
CA HIS A 169 -5.36 -4.10 -7.28
C HIS A 169 -4.23 -5.12 -7.41
N ARG A 170 -3.00 -4.68 -7.71
CA ARG A 170 -1.83 -5.58 -7.73
C ARG A 170 -1.58 -6.21 -6.37
N SER A 171 -1.68 -5.42 -5.30
CA SER A 171 -1.55 -5.95 -3.94
C SER A 171 -2.69 -6.91 -3.59
N ALA A 172 -3.93 -6.57 -3.97
CA ALA A 172 -5.09 -7.43 -3.84
C ALA A 172 -4.91 -8.78 -4.54
N ALA A 173 -4.43 -8.76 -5.78
CA ALA A 173 -4.14 -9.95 -6.55
C ALA A 173 -3.08 -10.83 -5.89
N ALA A 174 -2.03 -10.22 -5.34
CA ALA A 174 -0.92 -10.94 -4.74
C ALA A 174 -1.34 -11.71 -3.49
N TRP A 175 -2.10 -11.09 -2.57
CA TRP A 175 -2.63 -11.84 -1.44
C TRP A 175 -3.76 -12.79 -1.88
N TYR A 176 -4.63 -12.43 -2.82
CA TYR A 176 -5.68 -13.34 -3.28
C TYR A 176 -5.10 -14.66 -3.78
N ALA A 177 -4.08 -14.59 -4.64
CA ALA A 177 -3.38 -15.76 -5.16
C ALA A 177 -2.64 -16.56 -4.07
N LEU A 178 -2.29 -15.94 -2.95
CA LEU A 178 -1.65 -16.61 -1.81
C LEU A 178 -2.66 -17.43 -0.99
N PHE A 179 -3.87 -16.90 -0.80
CA PHE A 179 -4.90 -17.48 0.05
C PHE A 179 -5.87 -18.42 -0.69
N GLU A 180 -6.04 -18.23 -1.99
CA GLU A 180 -6.83 -19.08 -2.88
C GLU A 180 -5.99 -20.32 -3.24
N ALA A 181 -6.07 -21.33 -2.39
CA ALA A 181 -5.09 -22.42 -2.37
C ALA A 181 -5.46 -23.53 -3.36
N ASP A 182 -6.76 -23.77 -3.55
CA ASP A 182 -7.31 -24.83 -4.39
C ASP A 182 -7.51 -24.44 -5.87
N ARG A 183 -7.36 -23.15 -6.23
CA ARG A 183 -7.37 -22.64 -7.61
C ARG A 183 -8.73 -22.77 -8.31
N ASP A 184 -9.81 -22.73 -7.55
CA ASP A 184 -11.18 -22.72 -8.05
C ASP A 184 -11.72 -21.30 -8.38
N GLY A 185 -10.91 -20.28 -8.15
CA GLY A 185 -11.17 -18.89 -8.51
C GLY A 185 -11.94 -18.08 -7.46
N HIS A 186 -12.20 -18.62 -6.27
CA HIS A 186 -12.91 -17.94 -5.19
C HIS A 186 -12.28 -18.20 -3.83
N LEU A 187 -12.46 -17.27 -2.88
CA LEU A 187 -12.07 -17.51 -1.48
C LEU A 187 -13.29 -18.00 -0.71
N ASN A 188 -13.22 -19.23 -0.20
CA ASN A 188 -14.21 -19.69 0.76
C ASN A 188 -13.99 -19.03 2.14
N PHE A 189 -14.91 -19.26 3.08
CA PHE A 189 -14.82 -18.65 4.40
C PHE A 189 -13.56 -19.04 5.18
N ASP A 190 -13.09 -20.27 5.07
CA ASP A 190 -11.91 -20.75 5.82
C ASP A 190 -10.61 -20.11 5.30
N GLU A 191 -10.50 -19.95 3.98
CA GLU A 191 -9.40 -19.23 3.34
C GLU A 191 -9.42 -17.75 3.71
N TYR A 192 -10.57 -17.09 3.61
CA TYR A 192 -10.74 -15.71 4.07
C TYR A 192 -10.44 -15.56 5.57
N ALA A 193 -10.88 -16.48 6.41
CA ALA A 193 -10.66 -16.41 7.86
C ALA A 193 -9.17 -16.55 8.21
N THR A 194 -8.41 -17.30 7.40
CA THR A 194 -6.96 -17.41 7.51
C THR A 194 -6.29 -16.10 7.10
N LEU A 195 -6.75 -15.49 6.01
CA LEU A 195 -6.32 -14.15 5.59
C LEU A 195 -6.55 -13.10 6.66
N ALA A 196 -7.78 -12.98 7.13
CA ALA A 196 -8.16 -11.97 8.11
C ALA A 196 -7.40 -12.14 9.43
N ARG A 197 -7.04 -13.38 9.81
CA ARG A 197 -6.15 -13.64 10.95
C ARG A 197 -4.72 -13.18 10.68
N GLY A 198 -4.16 -13.47 9.50
CA GLY A 198 -2.82 -13.03 9.11
C GLY A 198 -2.70 -11.51 9.01
N MET A 199 -3.79 -10.84 8.60
CA MET A 199 -3.96 -9.38 8.61
C MET A 199 -4.21 -8.81 10.01
N GLY A 200 -4.11 -9.61 11.09
CA GLY A 200 -4.33 -9.14 12.46
C GLY A 200 -5.73 -8.51 12.67
N GLY A 201 -6.67 -8.88 11.81
CA GLY A 201 -8.02 -8.35 11.79
C GLY A 201 -8.87 -8.87 12.94
N ALA A 202 -10.18 -8.65 12.80
CA ALA A 202 -11.18 -8.85 13.84
C ALA A 202 -11.14 -10.23 14.55
N ALA A 203 -11.70 -10.28 15.76
CA ALA A 203 -12.09 -11.53 16.41
C ALA A 203 -12.97 -12.40 15.48
N ALA A 204 -13.08 -13.70 15.77
CA ALA A 204 -13.76 -14.66 14.87
C ALA A 204 -15.15 -14.20 14.41
N GLU A 205 -15.95 -13.65 15.33
CA GLU A 205 -17.28 -13.10 15.04
C GLU A 205 -17.25 -11.94 14.04
N GLY A 206 -16.27 -11.04 14.17
CA GLY A 206 -16.08 -9.92 13.25
C GLY A 206 -15.65 -10.38 11.85
N ARG A 207 -14.94 -11.50 11.74
CA ARG A 207 -14.53 -12.09 10.45
C ARG A 207 -15.73 -12.68 9.70
N GLU A 208 -16.62 -13.38 10.39
CA GLU A 208 -17.84 -13.93 9.79
C GLU A 208 -18.78 -12.81 9.32
N GLN A 209 -18.92 -11.75 10.12
CA GLN A 209 -19.71 -10.59 9.71
C GLN A 209 -19.10 -9.88 8.50
N ALA A 210 -17.78 -9.71 8.47
CA ALA A 210 -17.08 -9.11 7.35
C ALA A 210 -17.24 -9.93 6.08
N PHE A 211 -17.05 -11.26 6.15
CA PHE A 211 -17.25 -12.15 5.01
C PHE A 211 -18.64 -12.00 4.42
N ARG A 212 -19.69 -12.08 5.25
CA ARG A 212 -21.09 -11.90 4.81
C ARG A 212 -21.40 -10.54 4.20
N ARG A 213 -20.63 -9.51 4.54
CA ARG A 213 -20.78 -8.18 3.94
C ARG A 213 -20.05 -8.08 2.60
N LEU A 214 -18.91 -8.77 2.48
CA LEU A 214 -18.10 -8.77 1.27
C LEU A 214 -18.70 -9.67 0.18
N ASP A 215 -19.29 -10.80 0.57
CA ASP A 215 -20.03 -11.74 -0.28
C ASP A 215 -21.37 -11.08 -0.68
N HIS A 216 -21.35 -10.35 -1.78
CA HIS A 216 -22.44 -9.49 -2.19
C HIS A 216 -23.57 -10.28 -2.85
N ASP A 217 -23.24 -11.37 -3.56
CA ASP A 217 -24.24 -12.25 -4.16
C ASP A 217 -24.72 -13.38 -3.23
N ALA A 218 -24.13 -13.49 -2.04
CA ALA A 218 -24.47 -14.44 -0.98
C ALA A 218 -24.32 -15.90 -1.44
N ASP A 219 -23.33 -16.16 -2.30
CA ASP A 219 -23.06 -17.51 -2.81
C ASP A 219 -22.16 -18.35 -1.89
N GLY A 220 -21.67 -17.75 -0.79
CA GLY A 220 -20.81 -18.39 0.19
C GLY A 220 -19.33 -18.32 -0.16
N SER A 221 -18.95 -17.50 -1.13
CA SER A 221 -17.58 -17.29 -1.59
C SER A 221 -17.27 -15.83 -1.90
N LEU A 222 -15.99 -15.46 -1.93
CA LEU A 222 -15.55 -14.15 -2.40
C LEU A 222 -14.82 -14.32 -3.72
N ARG A 223 -15.40 -13.80 -4.80
CA ARG A 223 -14.74 -13.79 -6.11
C ARG A 223 -13.75 -12.63 -6.20
N ALA A 224 -12.78 -12.76 -7.10
CA ALA A 224 -11.77 -11.72 -7.33
C ALA A 224 -12.37 -10.32 -7.62
N GLU A 225 -13.52 -10.25 -8.29
CA GLU A 225 -14.22 -8.99 -8.57
C GLU A 225 -14.78 -8.32 -7.29
N GLU A 226 -15.34 -9.11 -6.38
CA GLU A 226 -15.88 -8.60 -5.12
C GLU A 226 -14.76 -8.06 -4.24
N VAL A 227 -13.62 -8.76 -4.22
CA VAL A 227 -12.40 -8.30 -3.56
C VAL A 227 -11.87 -7.00 -4.17
N ARG A 228 -11.78 -6.90 -5.51
CA ARG A 228 -11.36 -5.66 -6.19
C ARG A 228 -12.23 -4.48 -5.79
N LYS A 229 -13.54 -4.66 -5.87
CA LYS A 229 -14.51 -3.63 -5.52
C LYS A 229 -14.36 -3.21 -4.06
N ALA A 230 -14.27 -4.17 -3.14
CA ALA A 230 -14.08 -3.90 -1.73
C ALA A 230 -12.78 -3.14 -1.43
N VAL A 231 -11.69 -3.46 -2.13
CA VAL A 231 -10.41 -2.75 -2.01
C VAL A 231 -10.57 -1.28 -2.42
N VAL A 232 -11.16 -1.00 -3.58
CA VAL A 232 -11.36 0.39 -4.02
C VAL A 232 -12.27 1.15 -3.06
N GLU A 233 -13.39 0.54 -2.65
CA GLU A 233 -14.31 1.12 -1.67
C GLU A 233 -13.60 1.43 -0.35
N PHE A 234 -12.77 0.52 0.16
CA PHE A 234 -12.04 0.72 1.41
C PHE A 234 -11.07 1.90 1.30
N TRP A 235 -10.23 1.95 0.27
CA TRP A 235 -9.14 2.91 0.20
C TRP A 235 -9.52 4.28 -0.34
N THR A 236 -10.64 4.40 -1.05
CA THR A 236 -10.99 5.66 -1.75
C THR A 236 -12.40 6.19 -1.43
N GLY A 237 -13.29 5.34 -0.90
CA GLY A 237 -14.70 5.68 -0.70
C GLY A 237 -14.99 6.43 0.61
N GLU A 238 -16.04 7.25 0.61
CA GLU A 238 -16.58 7.94 1.80
C GLU A 238 -17.98 7.45 2.21
N ASP A 239 -18.53 6.46 1.48
CA ASP A 239 -19.84 5.88 1.78
C ASP A 239 -19.77 5.04 3.08
N PRO A 240 -20.52 5.40 4.15
CA PRO A 240 -20.53 4.63 5.39
C PRO A 240 -21.12 3.22 5.24
N ASP A 241 -21.93 2.98 4.22
CA ASP A 241 -22.67 1.72 4.03
C ASP A 241 -21.99 0.77 3.02
N ALA A 242 -20.87 1.20 2.41
CA ALA A 242 -20.12 0.39 1.46
C ALA A 242 -19.63 -0.93 2.08
N ASN A 243 -19.78 -2.03 1.34
CA ASN A 243 -19.35 -3.36 1.76
C ASN A 243 -17.83 -3.42 1.99
N GLY A 244 -17.05 -2.70 1.17
CA GLY A 244 -15.61 -2.60 1.32
C GLY A 244 -15.15 -2.04 2.66
N ASN A 245 -15.99 -1.32 3.42
CA ASN A 245 -15.66 -0.88 4.78
C ASN A 245 -15.37 -2.05 5.74
N TRP A 246 -15.78 -3.27 5.36
CA TRP A 246 -15.57 -4.51 6.11
C TRP A 246 -14.35 -5.32 5.67
N LEU A 247 -13.62 -4.88 4.64
CA LEU A 247 -12.51 -5.65 4.03
C LEU A 247 -11.50 -6.14 5.07
N TYR A 248 -11.14 -5.28 6.02
CA TYR A 248 -10.19 -5.58 7.10
C TYR A 248 -10.88 -5.72 8.47
N GLY A 249 -12.15 -6.13 8.47
CA GLY A 249 -12.99 -6.22 9.67
C GLY A 249 -13.75 -4.93 9.98
N PRO A 250 -14.53 -4.92 11.08
CA PRO A 250 -15.30 -3.74 11.49
C PRO A 250 -14.39 -2.58 11.92
N LEU A 251 -14.83 -1.35 11.62
CA LEU A 251 -14.15 -0.08 11.94
C LEU A 251 -14.37 0.40 13.38
#